data_AF-A0A1B6KAR1-F1
#
_entry.id   AF-A0A1B6KAR1-F1
#
_cell.length_a   1.000
_cell.length_b   1.000
_cell.length_c   1.000
_cell.angle_alpha   90.00
_cell.angle_beta   90.00
_cell.angle_gamma   90.00
#
_symmetry.space_group_name_H-M   'P 1'
#
loop_
_entity.id
_entity.type
_entity.pdbx_description
1 polymer ?
#
loop_
_entity_poly.entity_id
_entity_poly.type
_entity_poly.pdbx_seq_one_letter_code
_entity_poly.pdbx_strand_id
1 'polypeptide(L)'
;FLGIYLDRLLTWNDHINHVYSKLASGIYVLRSLAKYCPSQVLMTAYYGLIYPHLTYRLVLWGACANNQFIRVFKLQKQAIRIIAQLKFRESCKETFKKLQLLTLPCLYILETTLFCMSKYAMTNGRDIHEYETRGRDNY
;
A
#
# COMPACT_ATOMS: atom_id res chain seq x y z
N PHE A 1 -6.89 -3.14 21.62
CA PHE A 1 -7.09 -3.65 20.25
C PHE A 1 -6.18 -2.90 19.28
N LEU A 2 -5.52 -3.62 18.38
CA LEU A 2 -4.31 -3.20 17.64
C LEU A 2 -4.59 -2.31 16.40
N GLY A 3 -5.62 -1.45 16.46
CA GLY A 3 -5.95 -0.50 15.38
C GLY A 3 -6.53 -1.10 14.09
N ILE A 4 -7.12 -2.31 14.14
CA ILE A 4 -7.79 -2.96 13.01
C ILE A 4 -9.26 -3.15 13.34
N TYR A 5 -10.13 -2.90 12.36
CA TYR A 5 -11.57 -3.15 12.46
C TYR A 5 -11.91 -4.37 11.60
N LEU A 6 -12.23 -5.48 12.25
CA LEU A 6 -12.64 -6.72 11.60
C LEU A 6 -14.16 -6.78 11.56
N ASP A 7 -14.70 -6.94 10.36
CA ASP A 7 -16.12 -7.23 10.15
C ASP A 7 -16.34 -8.76 10.11
N ARG A 8 -17.52 -9.23 10.52
CA ARG A 8 -17.90 -10.65 10.52
C ARG A 8 -17.79 -11.28 9.13
N LEU A 9 -18.03 -10.49 8.09
CA LEU A 9 -17.95 -10.90 6.69
C LEU A 9 -16.56 -10.67 6.08
N LEU A 10 -15.58 -10.20 6.86
CA LEU A 10 -14.22 -9.88 6.40
C LEU A 10 -14.20 -8.89 5.21
N THR A 11 -15.21 -8.03 5.09
CA THR A 11 -15.36 -7.09 3.97
C THR A 11 -14.37 -5.93 4.01
N TRP A 12 -13.69 -5.73 5.15
CA TRP A 12 -12.75 -4.63 5.42
C TRP A 12 -13.34 -3.22 5.27
N ASN A 13 -14.66 -3.07 5.15
CA ASN A 13 -15.34 -1.79 4.92
C ASN A 13 -14.96 -0.74 5.97
N ASP A 14 -15.15 -1.05 7.24
CA ASP A 14 -14.90 -0.12 8.34
C ASP A 14 -13.44 0.24 8.47
N HIS A 15 -12.55 -0.75 8.30
CA HIS A 15 -11.12 -0.53 8.30
C HIS A 15 -10.68 0.39 7.16
N ILE A 16 -11.16 0.15 5.94
CA ILE A 16 -10.81 0.97 4.78
C ILE A 16 -11.39 2.38 4.91
N ASN A 17 -12.60 2.53 5.45
CA ASN A 17 -13.17 3.85 5.74
C ASN A 17 -12.32 4.59 6.79
N HIS A 18 -11.83 3.88 7.82
CA HIS A 18 -10.91 4.45 8.79
C HIS A 18 -9.60 4.91 8.14
N VAL A 19 -8.93 4.04 7.37
CA VAL A 19 -7.71 4.37 6.61
C VAL A 19 -7.98 5.56 5.67
N TYR A 20 -9.06 5.52 4.90
CA TYR A 20 -9.48 6.59 4.01
C TYR A 20 -9.60 7.94 4.73
N SER A 21 -10.22 7.97 5.91
CA SER A 21 -10.38 9.19 6.69
C SER A 21 -9.02 9.79 7.13
N LYS A 22 -8.08 8.93 7.55
CA LYS A 22 -6.73 9.33 7.94
C LYS A 22 -5.92 9.86 6.75
N LEU A 23 -6.00 9.17 5.62
CA LEU A 23 -5.36 9.63 4.38
C LEU A 23 -5.94 10.95 3.89
N ALA A 24 -7.26 11.13 3.94
CA ALA A 24 -7.92 12.37 3.54
C ALA A 24 -7.45 13.55 4.41
N SER A 25 -7.36 13.35 5.72
CA SER A 25 -6.79 14.34 6.65
C SER A 25 -5.32 14.65 6.33
N GLY A 26 -4.50 13.63 6.10
CA GLY A 26 -3.09 13.82 5.72
C GLY A 26 -2.93 14.58 4.40
N ILE A 27 -3.78 14.29 3.41
CA ILE A 27 -3.81 15.00 2.11
C ILE A 27 -4.21 16.46 2.29
N TYR A 28 -5.15 16.76 3.18
CA TYR A 28 -5.52 18.15 3.48
C TYR A 28 -4.32 18.93 4.03
N VAL A 29 -3.61 18.37 5.01
CA VAL A 29 -2.39 18.98 5.57
C VAL A 29 -1.34 19.15 4.46
N LEU A 30 -1.11 18.12 3.65
CA LEU A 30 -0.14 18.15 2.56
C LEU A 30 -0.48 19.23 1.52
N ARG A 31 -1.77 19.41 1.19
CA ARG A 31 -2.25 20.50 0.31
C ARG A 31 -2.00 21.88 0.91
N SER A 32 -2.15 22.02 2.22
CA SER A 32 -1.86 23.28 2.91
C SER A 32 -0.36 23.61 2.86
N LEU A 33 0.49 22.62 3.21
CA LEU A 33 1.94 22.75 3.18
C LEU A 33 2.48 23.03 1.77
N ALA A 34 1.86 22.45 0.74
CA ALA A 34 2.31 22.62 -0.64
C ALA A 34 2.25 24.07 -1.16
N LYS A 35 1.55 24.98 -0.45
CA LYS A 35 1.53 26.41 -0.76
C LYS A 35 2.81 27.14 -0.31
N TYR A 36 3.53 26.59 0.65
CA TYR A 36 4.63 27.28 1.33
C TYR A 36 5.95 26.49 1.32
N CYS A 37 5.89 25.17 1.20
CA CYS A 37 7.04 24.29 1.38
C CYS A 37 7.52 23.68 0.05
N PRO A 38 8.84 23.43 -0.09
CA PRO A 38 9.40 22.72 -1.24
C PRO A 38 9.03 21.22 -1.21
N SER A 39 9.17 20.56 -2.36
CA SER A 39 8.79 19.15 -2.57
C SER A 39 9.43 18.18 -1.57
N GLN A 40 10.67 18.45 -1.11
CA GLN A 40 11.36 17.62 -0.13
C GLN A 40 10.64 17.58 1.22
N VAL A 41 10.14 18.72 1.70
CA VAL A 41 9.38 18.79 2.96
C VAL A 41 8.02 18.10 2.81
N LEU A 42 7.39 18.24 1.63
CA LEU A 42 6.14 17.53 1.33
C LEU A 42 6.34 16.02 1.29
N MET A 43 7.50 15.55 0.84
CA MET A 43 7.85 14.14 0.86
C MET A 43 7.96 13.62 2.31
N THR A 44 8.65 14.37 3.18
CA THR A 44 8.72 14.03 4.61
C THR A 44 7.33 13.99 5.24
N ALA A 45 6.48 14.97 4.93
CA ALA A 45 5.09 14.98 5.39
C ALA A 45 4.29 13.77 4.88
N TYR A 46 4.49 13.35 3.63
CA TYR A 46 3.87 12.14 3.07
C TYR A 46 4.28 10.89 3.86
N TYR A 47 5.58 10.71 4.13
CA TYR A 47 6.08 9.57 4.89
C TYR A 47 5.64 9.58 6.36
N GLY A 48 5.37 10.74 6.96
CA GLY A 48 4.86 10.85 8.33
C GLY A 48 3.35 10.70 8.46
N LEU A 49 2.57 11.27 7.53
CA LEU A 49 1.11 11.41 7.68
C LEU A 49 0.29 10.44 6.85
N ILE A 50 0.85 9.90 5.75
CA ILE A 50 0.09 9.10 4.78
C ILE A 50 0.65 7.69 4.70
N TYR A 51 1.96 7.56 4.49
CA TYR A 51 2.62 6.27 4.29
C TYR A 51 2.36 5.24 5.40
N PRO A 52 2.42 5.60 6.71
CA PRO A 52 2.23 4.62 7.78
C PRO A 52 0.82 4.01 7.76
N HIS A 53 -0.19 4.80 7.39
CA HIS A 53 -1.56 4.32 7.28
C HIS A 53 -1.80 3.45 6.03
N LEU A 54 -0.99 3.62 4.98
CA LEU A 54 -1.04 2.78 3.78
C LEU A 54 -0.35 1.42 4.01
N THR A 55 0.78 1.40 4.71
CA THR A 55 1.55 0.17 4.90
C THR A 55 1.12 -0.63 6.11
N TYR A 56 0.53 0.02 7.11
CA TYR A 56 0.11 -0.66 8.33
C TYR A 56 -0.84 -1.82 8.02
N ARG A 57 -0.34 -3.03 8.24
CA ARG A 57 -1.06 -4.30 8.05
C ARG A 57 -1.69 -4.43 6.67
N LEU A 58 -1.03 -3.86 5.65
CA LEU A 58 -1.45 -3.94 4.26
C LEU A 58 -1.61 -5.39 3.79
N VAL A 59 -0.83 -6.33 4.31
CA VAL A 59 -0.96 -7.77 4.04
C VAL A 59 -2.36 -8.31 4.37
N LEU A 60 -3.04 -7.77 5.39
CA LEU A 60 -4.35 -8.24 5.83
C LEU A 60 -5.48 -7.66 4.99
N TRP A 61 -5.56 -6.34 4.89
CA TRP A 61 -6.67 -5.66 4.23
C TRP A 61 -6.42 -5.39 2.74
N GLY A 62 -5.19 -5.60 2.25
CA GLY A 62 -4.85 -5.41 0.83
C GLY A 62 -5.59 -6.37 -0.10
N ALA A 63 -6.09 -7.50 0.42
CA ALA A 63 -6.98 -8.44 -0.27
C ALA A 63 -8.46 -8.02 -0.31
N CYS A 64 -8.77 -6.76 0.05
CA CYS A 64 -10.13 -6.23 0.03
C CYS A 64 -10.72 -6.13 -1.39
N ALA A 65 -12.01 -5.77 -1.47
CA ALA A 65 -12.68 -5.61 -2.76
C ALA A 65 -11.96 -4.57 -3.63
N ASN A 66 -11.79 -4.89 -4.92
CA ASN A 66 -11.02 -4.06 -5.86
C ASN A 66 -11.48 -2.58 -5.86
N ASN A 67 -12.79 -2.35 -5.76
CA ASN A 67 -13.35 -0.99 -5.69
C ASN A 67 -12.81 -0.18 -4.49
N GLN A 68 -12.66 -0.82 -3.34
CA GLN A 68 -12.14 -0.20 -2.13
C GLN A 68 -10.62 0.02 -2.23
N PHE A 69 -9.90 -0.98 -2.75
CA PHE A 69 -8.46 -0.86 -3.00
C PHE A 69 -8.14 0.31 -3.95
N ILE A 70 -8.88 0.41 -5.06
CA ILE A 70 -8.78 1.51 -6.03
C ILE A 70 -9.09 2.86 -5.36
N ARG A 71 -10.07 2.91 -4.44
CA ARG A 71 -10.42 4.14 -3.71
C ARG A 71 -9.26 4.65 -2.86
N VAL A 72 -8.55 3.76 -2.15
CA VAL A 72 -7.34 4.13 -1.37
C VAL A 72 -6.20 4.52 -2.31
N PHE A 73 -5.99 3.77 -3.39
CA PHE A 73 -4.94 4.09 -4.37
C PHE A 73 -5.15 5.45 -5.06
N LYS A 74 -6.41 5.86 -5.28
CA LYS A 74 -6.73 7.22 -5.78
C LYS A 74 -6.25 8.31 -4.80
N LEU A 75 -6.36 8.11 -3.49
CA LEU A 75 -5.83 9.05 -2.49
C LEU A 75 -4.31 9.11 -2.53
N GLN A 76 -3.62 7.98 -2.67
CA GLN A 76 -2.15 7.98 -2.84
C GLN A 76 -1.73 8.80 -4.06
N LYS A 77 -2.40 8.60 -5.21
CA LYS A 77 -2.16 9.40 -6.43
C LYS A 77 -2.45 10.88 -6.21
N GLN A 78 -3.49 11.22 -5.45
CA GLN A 78 -3.82 12.60 -5.12
C GLN A 78 -2.72 13.25 -4.27
N ALA A 79 -2.16 12.55 -3.30
CA ALA A 79 -1.02 13.03 -2.52
C ALA A 79 0.19 13.34 -3.43
N ILE A 80 0.54 12.41 -4.31
CA ILE A 80 1.68 12.57 -5.23
C ILE A 80 1.47 13.72 -6.22
N ARG A 81 0.23 13.91 -6.71
CA ARG A 81 -0.09 15.08 -7.55
C ARG A 81 0.17 16.40 -6.83
N ILE A 82 -0.12 16.47 -5.54
CA ILE A 82 0.14 17.68 -4.75
C ILE A 82 1.65 17.88 -4.56
N ILE A 83 2.39 16.82 -4.20
CA ILE A 83 3.86 16.89 -4.00
C ILE A 83 4.57 17.36 -5.27
N ALA A 84 4.18 16.81 -6.43
CA ALA A 84 4.81 17.10 -7.71
C ALA A 84 4.11 18.20 -8.52
N GLN A 85 3.12 18.90 -7.94
CA GLN A 85 2.33 19.96 -8.58
C GLN A 85 1.80 19.61 -9.98
N LEU A 86 1.34 18.37 -10.15
CA LEU A 86 0.85 17.87 -11.44
C LEU A 86 -0.53 18.41 -11.78
N LYS A 87 -0.79 18.60 -13.07
CA LYS A 87 -2.14 18.91 -13.57
C LYS A 87 -3.06 17.70 -13.43
N PHE A 88 -4.38 17.96 -13.41
CA PHE A 88 -5.39 16.94 -13.19
C PHE A 88 -5.30 15.75 -14.18
N ARG A 89 -5.04 16.03 -15.46
CA ARG A 89 -4.96 15.01 -16.52
C ARG A 89 -3.57 14.37 -16.66
N GLU A 90 -2.56 14.88 -15.97
CA GLU A 90 -1.22 14.32 -16.07
C GLU A 90 -1.13 12.96 -15.38
N SER A 91 -0.35 12.08 -16.00
CA SER A 91 -0.10 10.73 -15.50
C SER A 91 0.86 10.79 -14.31
N CYS A 92 0.49 10.13 -13.22
CA CYS A 92 1.38 10.01 -12.05
C CYS A 92 2.50 8.97 -12.26
N LYS A 93 2.45 8.16 -13.33
CA LYS A 93 3.34 6.99 -13.51
C LYS A 93 4.82 7.38 -13.47
N GLU A 94 5.21 8.38 -14.26
CA GLU A 94 6.61 8.83 -14.29
C GLU A 94 7.00 9.55 -13.00
N THR A 95 6.04 10.19 -12.33
CA THR A 95 6.27 10.86 -11.05
C THR A 95 6.56 9.87 -9.92
N PHE A 96 5.87 8.72 -9.87
CA PHE A 96 6.20 7.65 -8.92
C PHE A 96 7.67 7.22 -9.06
N LYS A 97 8.16 7.05 -10.30
CA LYS A 97 9.57 6.70 -10.55
C LYS A 97 10.53 7.81 -10.14
N LYS A 98 10.25 9.06 -10.53
CA LYS A 98 11.07 10.23 -10.18
C LYS A 98 11.20 10.41 -8.67
N LEU A 99 10.12 10.17 -7.93
CA LEU A 99 10.07 10.26 -6.48
C LEU A 99 10.52 8.97 -5.77
N GLN A 100 10.86 7.91 -6.53
CA GLN A 100 11.22 6.59 -6.01
C GLN A 100 10.17 6.00 -5.06
N LEU A 101 8.88 6.24 -5.35
CA LEU A 101 7.76 5.76 -4.55
C LEU A 101 7.16 4.49 -5.17
N LEU A 102 6.85 3.52 -4.32
CA LEU A 102 6.07 2.36 -4.70
C LEU A 102 4.58 2.71 -4.77
N THR A 103 3.90 2.19 -5.78
CA THR A 103 2.44 2.25 -5.86
C THR A 103 1.82 1.33 -4.80
N LEU A 104 0.59 1.62 -4.35
CA LEU A 104 -0.12 0.77 -3.40
C LEU A 104 -0.17 -0.72 -3.81
N PRO A 105 -0.45 -1.09 -5.08
CA PRO A 105 -0.31 -2.47 -5.55
C PRO A 105 1.09 -3.05 -5.33
N CYS A 106 2.14 -2.29 -5.67
CA CYS A 106 3.52 -2.75 -5.48
C CYS A 106 3.88 -2.91 -4.00
N LEU A 107 3.40 -2.02 -3.13
CA LEU A 107 3.55 -2.14 -1.68
C LEU A 107 2.87 -3.42 -1.18
N TYR A 108 1.66 -3.72 -1.65
CA TYR A 108 0.95 -4.93 -1.26
C TYR A 108 1.69 -6.19 -1.69
N ILE A 109 2.21 -6.24 -2.92
CA ILE A 109 3.01 -7.38 -3.41
C ILE A 109 4.29 -7.52 -2.58
N LEU A 110 4.98 -6.41 -2.30
CA LEU A 110 6.21 -6.44 -1.50
C LEU A 110 5.95 -6.96 -0.07
N GLU A 111 4.96 -6.39 0.62
CA GLU A 111 4.63 -6.78 2.00
C GLU A 111 4.15 -8.23 2.08
N THR A 112 3.35 -8.70 1.11
CA THR A 112 2.86 -10.09 1.08
C THR A 112 3.99 -11.07 0.80
N THR A 113 4.86 -10.78 -0.16
CA THR A 113 6.03 -11.62 -0.48
C THR A 113 7.00 -11.72 0.70
N LEU A 114 7.34 -10.59 1.33
CA LEU A 114 8.17 -10.57 2.54
C LEU A 114 7.52 -11.34 3.69
N PHE A 115 6.21 -11.19 3.88
CA PHE A 115 5.47 -11.93 4.90
C PHE A 115 5.56 -13.44 4.66
N CYS A 116 5.29 -13.89 3.42
CA CYS A 116 5.39 -15.30 3.05
C CYS A 116 6.80 -15.86 3.27
N MET A 117 7.84 -15.16 2.80
CA MET A 117 9.23 -15.57 2.98
C MET A 117 9.66 -15.62 4.45
N SER A 118 9.13 -14.72 5.29
CA SER A 118 9.48 -14.67 6.72
C SER A 118 8.79 -15.74 7.57
N LYS A 119 7.58 -16.16 7.17
CA LYS A 119 6.73 -17.07 7.96
C LYS A 119 6.77 -18.50 7.49
N TYR A 120 7.05 -18.72 6.21
CA TYR A 120 7.14 -20.03 5.62
C TYR A 120 8.54 -20.21 5.05
N ALA A 121 9.22 -21.28 5.49
CA ALA A 121 10.29 -21.82 4.66
C ALA A 121 9.64 -22.24 3.34
N MET A 122 10.16 -21.78 2.21
CA MET A 122 9.68 -22.25 0.92
C MET A 122 10.01 -23.75 0.85
N THR A 123 9.01 -24.59 1.08
CA THR A 123 9.14 -26.03 1.01
C THR A 123 9.16 -26.43 -0.46
N ASN A 124 10.18 -27.17 -0.87
CA ASN A 124 10.22 -27.76 -2.21
C ASN A 124 9.27 -28.96 -2.25
N GLY A 125 8.91 -29.42 -3.46
CA GLY A 125 8.13 -30.66 -3.62
C GLY A 125 8.74 -31.87 -2.89
N ARG A 126 10.08 -31.88 -2.74
CA ARG A 126 10.85 -32.86 -1.95
C ARG A 126 10.58 -32.84 -0.43
N ASP A 127 10.17 -31.69 0.12
CA ASP A 127 9.94 -31.51 1.55
C ASP A 127 8.51 -31.92 1.94
N ILE A 128 7.62 -32.06 0.94
CA ILE A 128 6.18 -32.35 1.10
C ILE A 128 5.89 -33.84 0.82
N HIS A 129 6.59 -34.44 -0.15
CA HIS A 129 6.35 -35.81 -0.59
C HIS A 129 7.60 -36.68 -0.46
N GLU A 130 7.45 -37.87 0.14
CA GLU A 130 8.54 -38.84 0.30
C GLU A 130 8.90 -39.59 -1.00
N TYR A 131 8.06 -39.49 -2.04
CA TYR A 131 8.23 -40.19 -3.32
C TYR A 131 8.56 -39.22 -4.47
N GLU A 132 9.19 -39.76 -5.53
CA GLU A 132 9.61 -38.98 -6.70
C GLU A 132 8.41 -38.44 -7.48
N THR A 133 8.13 -37.14 -7.34
CA THR A 133 7.15 -36.44 -8.17
C THR A 133 7.84 -35.77 -9.36
N ARG A 134 7.12 -35.61 -10.47
CA ARG A 134 7.60 -34.93 -11.69
C ARG A 134 8.11 -33.49 -11.45
N GLY A 135 7.72 -32.86 -10.35
CA GLY A 135 8.15 -31.52 -9.95
C GLY A 135 8.87 -31.49 -8.61
N ARG A 136 9.54 -32.58 -8.20
CA ARG A 136 10.16 -32.73 -6.88
C ARG A 136 11.14 -31.60 -6.53
N ASP A 137 11.94 -31.16 -7.50
CA ASP A 137 12.93 -30.09 -7.33
C ASP A 137 12.36 -28.69 -7.61
N ASN A 138 11.06 -28.59 -7.89
CA ASN A 138 10.39 -27.32 -8.05
C ASN A 138 9.89 -26.81 -6.68
N TYR A 139 9.85 -25.48 -6.57
CA TYR A 139 9.19 -24.75 -5.47
C TYR A 139 7.68 -24.73 -5.64
#